data_AF-A0A7K2MP74-F1
#
_entry.id   AF-A0A7K2MP74-F1
#
_cell.length_a   1.000
_cell.length_b   1.000
_cell.length_c   1.000
_cell.angle_alpha   90.00
_cell.angle_beta   90.00
_cell.angle_gamma   90.00
#
_symmetry.space_group_name_H-M   'P 1'
#
loop_
_entity.id
_entity.type
_entity.pdbx_description
1 polymer ?
#
loop_
_entity_poly.entity_id
_entity_poly.type
_entity_poly.pdbx_seq_one_letter_code
_entity_poly.pdbx_strand_id
1 'polypeptide(L)'
;PPRAGASARPVSPRLRRLAEDLLDELARLPCPSADAEPTDIDRIGALCPDWPSPRPAGAVSRARLEAAWLGRAAGCLLGKPVEKLPLTGIRRLGRAAGNWPPTSYFTARGVPRDLLAAYPWNRRSAPTSLAENIDGMPEDDDLNYPLLNLLLLQRHGRAFTTDDVARLWLDELPPGRTFTAERIAHRNLLTGLEPPDTARHRNPFREWIGALIRADVHGWTNPGDPAAAA
;
A
#
# COMPACT_ATOMS: atom_id res chain seq x y z
N PRO A 1 -5.12 -18.48 -4.40
CA PRO A 1 -6.02 -18.55 -3.22
C PRO A 1 -7.17 -17.55 -3.42
N PRO A 2 -8.32 -17.69 -2.74
CA PRO A 2 -9.51 -16.85 -2.95
C PRO A 2 -9.25 -15.33 -2.85
N ARG A 3 -8.16 -14.92 -2.17
CA ARG A 3 -7.74 -13.53 -1.97
C ARG A 3 -6.53 -13.09 -2.81
N ALA A 4 -6.11 -13.86 -3.81
CA ALA A 4 -4.93 -13.54 -4.63
C ALA A 4 -5.23 -12.55 -5.79
N GLY A 5 -6.50 -12.19 -6.01
CA GLY A 5 -6.92 -11.38 -7.15
C GLY A 5 -6.81 -12.10 -8.51
N ALA A 6 -6.50 -13.39 -8.52
CA ALA A 6 -6.41 -14.22 -9.72
C ALA A 6 -7.05 -15.60 -9.49
N SER A 7 -7.77 -16.11 -10.49
CA SER A 7 -8.33 -17.45 -10.47
C SER A 7 -7.23 -18.50 -10.69
N ALA A 8 -7.36 -19.66 -10.05
CA ALA A 8 -6.38 -20.76 -10.20
C ALA A 8 -6.42 -21.41 -11.59
N ARG A 9 -7.52 -21.23 -12.33
CA ARG A 9 -7.71 -21.70 -13.69
C ARG A 9 -8.27 -20.56 -14.54
N PRO A 10 -8.00 -20.53 -15.85
CA PRO A 10 -8.64 -19.58 -16.75
C PRO A 10 -10.16 -19.67 -16.66
N VAL A 11 -10.83 -18.52 -16.62
CA VAL A 11 -12.30 -18.44 -16.72
C VAL A 11 -12.73 -18.40 -18.20
N SER A 12 -13.99 -18.75 -18.48
CA SER A 12 -14.51 -18.72 -19.84
C SER A 12 -14.53 -17.29 -20.40
N PRO A 13 -14.39 -17.11 -21.74
CA PRO A 13 -14.49 -15.79 -22.37
C PRO A 13 -15.81 -15.07 -22.04
N ARG A 14 -16.91 -15.82 -21.88
CA ARG A 14 -18.22 -15.27 -21.48
C ARG A 14 -18.18 -14.65 -20.08
N LEU A 15 -17.57 -15.34 -19.12
CA LEU A 15 -17.46 -14.82 -17.75
C LEU A 15 -16.54 -13.61 -17.66
N ARG A 16 -15.46 -13.58 -18.46
CA ARG A 16 -14.58 -12.41 -18.54
C ARG A 16 -15.33 -11.18 -19.06
N ARG A 17 -16.06 -11.32 -20.19
CA ARG A 17 -16.90 -10.24 -20.72
C ARG A 17 -17.93 -9.77 -19.73
N LEU A 18 -18.66 -10.69 -19.09
CA LEU A 18 -19.64 -10.33 -18.06
C LEU A 18 -19.00 -9.54 -16.91
N ALA A 19 -17.82 -9.95 -16.44
CA ALA A 19 -17.14 -9.22 -15.37
C ALA A 19 -16.73 -7.79 -15.80
N GLU A 20 -16.29 -7.64 -17.04
CA GLU A 20 -15.96 -6.35 -17.64
C GLU A 20 -17.21 -5.46 -17.77
N ASP A 21 -18.32 -5.99 -18.30
CA ASP A 21 -19.60 -5.29 -18.42
C ASP A 21 -20.12 -4.81 -17.07
N LEU A 22 -20.01 -5.66 -16.03
CA LEU A 22 -20.39 -5.31 -14.66
C LEU A 22 -19.51 -4.21 -14.06
N LEU A 23 -18.19 -4.22 -14.33
CA LEU A 23 -17.31 -3.14 -13.87
C LEU A 23 -17.63 -1.82 -14.55
N ASP A 24 -17.97 -1.84 -15.84
CA ASP A 24 -18.39 -0.66 -16.59
C ASP A 24 -19.76 -0.15 -16.13
N GLU A 25 -20.69 -1.04 -15.76
CA GLU A 25 -21.97 -0.69 -15.13
C GLU A 25 -21.75 -0.03 -13.77
N LEU A 26 -20.93 -0.64 -12.90
CA LEU A 26 -20.59 -0.09 -11.59
C LEU A 26 -19.95 1.30 -11.70
N ALA A 27 -19.10 1.53 -12.70
CA ALA A 27 -18.47 2.82 -12.93
C ALA A 27 -19.46 3.94 -13.30
N ARG A 28 -20.64 3.59 -13.82
CA ARG A 28 -21.71 4.55 -14.16
C ARG A 28 -22.68 4.81 -13.01
N LEU A 29 -22.65 4.00 -11.95
CA LEU A 29 -23.52 4.22 -10.80
C LEU A 29 -23.10 5.50 -10.07
N PRO A 30 -24.07 6.31 -9.60
CA PRO A 30 -23.76 7.47 -8.78
C PRO A 30 -23.05 7.00 -7.51
N CYS A 31 -21.92 7.63 -7.18
CA CYS A 31 -21.24 7.40 -5.92
C CYS A 31 -21.93 8.23 -4.83
N PRO A 32 -22.56 7.62 -3.82
CA PRO A 32 -23.32 8.36 -2.81
C PRO A 32 -22.47 9.34 -1.99
N SER A 33 -21.16 9.09 -1.87
CA SER A 33 -20.23 9.97 -1.16
C SER A 33 -19.51 10.97 -2.06
N ALA A 34 -19.80 11.03 -3.37
CA ALA A 34 -19.05 11.89 -4.32
C ALA A 34 -18.97 13.37 -3.91
N ASP A 35 -20.05 13.88 -3.32
CA ASP A 35 -20.09 15.28 -2.87
C ASP A 35 -19.40 15.50 -1.52
N ALA A 36 -19.28 14.45 -0.70
CA ALA A 36 -18.59 14.49 0.59
C ALA A 36 -17.10 14.16 0.48
N GLU A 37 -16.69 13.42 -0.56
CA GLU A 37 -15.33 12.93 -0.80
C GLU A 37 -14.86 13.30 -2.23
N PRO A 38 -14.76 14.60 -2.56
CA PRO A 38 -14.26 15.02 -3.85
C PRO A 38 -12.77 14.68 -4.01
N THR A 39 -12.33 14.52 -5.26
CA THR A 39 -10.90 14.32 -5.60
C THR A 39 -10.18 15.64 -5.92
N ASP A 40 -10.93 16.67 -6.31
CA ASP A 40 -10.40 17.98 -6.67
C ASP A 40 -9.98 18.76 -5.42
N ILE A 41 -8.77 19.34 -5.44
CA ILE A 41 -8.19 20.00 -4.26
C ILE A 41 -8.99 21.22 -3.79
N ASP A 42 -9.56 21.99 -4.71
CA ASP A 42 -10.36 23.17 -4.36
C ASP A 42 -11.66 22.74 -3.67
N ARG A 43 -12.29 21.67 -4.16
CA ARG A 43 -13.47 21.07 -3.51
C ARG A 43 -13.14 20.45 -2.16
N ILE A 44 -12.00 19.77 -2.04
CA ILE A 44 -11.53 19.23 -0.75
C ILE A 44 -11.34 20.37 0.25
N GLY A 45 -10.67 21.46 -0.16
CA GLY A 45 -10.48 22.65 0.65
C GLY A 45 -11.79 23.30 1.09
N ALA A 46 -12.77 23.41 0.18
CA ALA A 46 -14.10 23.97 0.50
C ALA A 46 -14.88 23.13 1.54
N LEU A 47 -14.65 21.82 1.61
CA LEU A 47 -15.28 20.93 2.60
C LEU A 47 -14.49 20.84 3.91
N CYS A 48 -13.32 21.45 3.99
CA CYS A 48 -12.45 21.44 5.16
C CYS A 48 -12.38 22.86 5.76
N PRO A 49 -13.36 23.24 6.62
CA PRO A 49 -13.43 24.59 7.18
C PRO A 49 -12.19 24.97 8.01
N ASP A 50 -11.55 23.97 8.63
CA ASP A 50 -10.32 24.12 9.41
C ASP A 50 -9.09 23.66 8.62
N TRP A 51 -8.95 24.12 7.36
CA TRP A 51 -7.79 23.79 6.52
C TRP A 51 -6.49 24.14 7.26
N PRO A 52 -5.53 23.20 7.37
CA PRO A 52 -4.48 23.34 8.36
C PRO A 52 -3.39 24.30 7.88
N SER A 53 -3.20 25.40 8.62
CA SER A 53 -2.14 26.37 8.31
C SER A 53 -0.74 25.83 8.62
N PRO A 54 0.29 26.26 7.87
CA PRO A 54 1.68 25.97 8.20
C PRO A 54 2.04 26.46 9.61
N ARG A 55 2.80 25.65 10.33
CA ARG A 55 3.34 25.97 11.66
C ARG A 55 4.86 25.93 11.61
N PRO A 56 5.56 26.75 12.41
CA PRO A 56 7.00 26.64 12.55
C PRO A 56 7.38 25.22 12.97
N ALA A 57 8.07 24.50 12.10
CA ALA A 57 8.68 23.23 12.43
C ALA A 57 10.17 23.44 12.72
N GLY A 58 10.67 22.72 13.73
CA GLY A 58 12.11 22.59 13.91
C GLY A 58 12.74 21.89 12.70
N ALA A 59 14.03 22.14 12.47
CA ALA A 59 14.77 21.46 11.43
C ALA A 59 14.64 19.94 11.57
N VAL A 60 14.22 19.27 10.49
CA VAL A 60 14.17 17.81 10.45
C VAL A 60 15.60 17.29 10.34
N SER A 61 16.08 16.65 11.40
CA SER A 61 17.42 16.06 11.39
C SER A 61 17.45 14.78 10.54
N ARG A 62 18.61 14.50 9.93
CA ARG A 62 18.86 13.23 9.24
C ARG A 62 18.51 12.02 10.13
N ALA A 63 18.85 12.08 11.41
CA ALA A 63 18.55 11.00 12.36
C ALA A 63 17.04 10.76 12.53
N ARG A 64 16.19 11.80 12.45
CA ARG A 64 14.73 11.63 12.49
C ARG A 64 14.18 10.98 11.22
N LEU A 65 14.70 11.36 10.05
CA LEU A 65 14.31 10.73 8.78
C LEU A 65 14.75 9.27 8.73
N GLU A 66 15.97 8.99 9.19
CA GLU A 66 16.49 7.62 9.30
C GLU A 66 15.64 6.78 10.27
N ALA A 67 15.28 7.32 11.43
CA ALA A 67 14.39 6.65 12.37
C ALA A 67 13.00 6.39 11.77
N ALA A 68 12.45 7.33 10.99
CA ALA A 68 11.17 7.14 10.30
C ALA A 68 11.24 6.02 9.26
N TRP A 69 12.29 6.00 8.45
CA TRP A 69 12.56 4.93 7.47
C TRP A 69 12.72 3.56 8.15
N LEU A 70 13.53 3.48 9.21
CA LEU A 70 13.74 2.25 9.97
C LEU A 70 12.46 1.79 10.68
N GLY A 71 11.67 2.71 11.22
CA GLY A 71 10.38 2.41 11.86
C GLY A 71 9.39 1.80 10.88
N ARG A 72 9.30 2.35 9.66
CA ARG A 72 8.54 1.76 8.55
C ARG A 72 9.03 0.36 8.22
N ALA A 73 10.33 0.18 7.99
CA ALA A 73 10.91 -1.12 7.66
C ALA A 73 10.63 -2.16 8.75
N ALA A 74 10.79 -1.79 10.03
CA ALA A 74 10.50 -2.66 11.17
C ALA A 74 9.01 -3.02 11.26
N GLY A 75 8.10 -2.05 11.05
CA GLY A 75 6.66 -2.27 11.04
C GLY A 75 6.21 -3.24 9.94
N CYS A 76 6.67 -3.01 8.72
CA CYS A 76 6.41 -3.90 7.58
C CYS A 76 6.97 -5.30 7.83
N LEU A 77 8.22 -5.41 8.30
CA LEU A 77 8.85 -6.69 8.62
C LEU A 77 8.08 -7.48 9.69
N LEU A 78 7.58 -6.79 10.72
CA LEU A 78 6.81 -7.41 11.80
C LEU A 78 5.47 -7.96 11.31
N GLY A 79 4.77 -7.24 10.41
CA GLY A 79 3.48 -7.67 9.87
C GLY A 79 3.57 -8.79 8.83
N LYS A 80 4.69 -8.89 8.13
CA LYS A 80 4.88 -9.81 6.99
C LYS A 80 4.50 -11.27 7.25
N PRO A 81 4.95 -11.95 8.32
CA PRO A 81 4.63 -13.37 8.54
C PRO A 81 3.16 -13.64 8.84
N VAL A 82 2.46 -12.64 9.38
CA VAL A 82 1.07 -12.74 9.86
C VAL A 82 0.06 -12.10 8.89
N GLU A 83 0.51 -11.56 7.77
CA GLU A 83 -0.33 -11.00 6.73
C GLU A 83 -1.41 -12.02 6.30
N LYS A 84 -2.67 -11.58 6.26
CA LYS A 84 -3.88 -12.38 5.96
C LYS A 84 -4.33 -13.35 7.07
N LEU A 85 -3.63 -13.44 8.19
CA LEU A 85 -4.11 -14.21 9.36
C LEU A 85 -5.19 -13.44 10.14
N PRO A 86 -6.19 -14.14 10.70
CA PRO A 86 -7.13 -13.51 11.63
C PRO A 86 -6.43 -13.15 12.94
N LEU A 87 -6.90 -12.10 13.62
CA LEU A 87 -6.35 -11.67 14.92
C LEU A 87 -6.30 -12.79 15.96
N THR A 88 -7.27 -13.70 15.94
CA THR A 88 -7.29 -14.89 16.82
C THR A 88 -6.10 -15.82 16.55
N GLY A 89 -5.73 -16.02 15.28
CA GLY A 89 -4.56 -16.79 14.87
C GLY A 89 -3.27 -16.11 15.33
N ILE A 90 -3.13 -14.81 15.08
CA ILE A 90 -1.96 -14.01 15.52
C ILE A 90 -1.76 -14.12 17.04
N ARG A 91 -2.85 -13.96 17.81
CA ARG A 91 -2.85 -14.11 19.27
C ARG A 91 -2.40 -15.49 19.74
N ARG A 92 -2.90 -16.55 19.11
CA ARG A 92 -2.57 -17.93 19.47
C ARG A 92 -1.12 -18.26 19.14
N LEU A 93 -0.65 -17.87 17.96
CA LEU A 93 0.75 -18.05 17.54
C LEU A 93 1.69 -17.29 18.47
N GLY A 94 1.40 -16.01 18.76
CA GLY A 94 2.19 -15.19 19.68
C GLY A 94 2.26 -15.79 21.09
N ARG A 95 1.13 -16.22 21.67
CA ARG A 95 1.11 -16.85 23.00
C ARG A 95 1.89 -18.16 23.04
N ALA A 96 1.76 -18.99 22.01
CA ALA A 96 2.50 -20.26 21.92
C ALA A 96 4.02 -20.03 21.88
N ALA A 97 4.47 -18.94 21.24
CA ALA A 97 5.87 -18.53 21.21
C ALA A 97 6.32 -17.68 22.41
N GLY A 98 5.45 -17.41 23.39
CA GLY A 98 5.73 -16.49 24.50
C GLY A 98 5.88 -15.01 24.10
N ASN A 99 5.45 -14.64 22.89
CA ASN A 99 5.55 -13.30 22.31
C ASN A 99 4.14 -12.68 22.13
N TRP A 100 3.35 -12.63 23.20
CA TRP A 100 2.04 -11.96 23.20
C TRP A 100 1.77 -11.16 24.48
N PRO A 101 1.48 -9.84 24.39
CA PRO A 101 1.52 -9.01 23.17
C PRO A 101 2.92 -8.99 22.54
N PRO A 102 3.05 -8.75 21.21
CA PRO A 102 4.35 -8.80 20.56
C PRO A 102 5.33 -7.76 21.14
N THR A 103 6.47 -8.23 21.63
CA THR A 103 7.61 -7.41 22.07
C THR A 103 8.85 -7.64 21.19
N SER A 104 8.80 -8.64 20.31
CA SER A 104 9.81 -8.95 19.30
C SER A 104 9.15 -9.45 18.00
N TYR A 105 9.94 -9.78 16.98
CA TYR A 105 9.46 -10.37 15.74
C TYR A 105 8.85 -11.76 15.94
N PHE A 106 7.91 -12.15 15.07
CA PHE A 106 7.31 -13.48 15.12
C PHE A 106 8.34 -14.56 14.81
N THR A 107 8.26 -15.69 15.51
CA THR A 107 9.13 -16.86 15.32
C THR A 107 8.30 -18.12 15.14
N ALA A 108 8.80 -19.08 14.36
CA ALA A 108 8.20 -20.41 14.32
C ALA A 108 8.74 -21.33 15.42
N ARG A 109 9.83 -20.96 16.09
CA ARG A 109 10.43 -21.76 17.16
C ARG A 109 9.47 -21.88 18.34
N GLY A 110 9.30 -23.12 18.82
CA GLY A 110 8.42 -23.42 19.95
C GLY A 110 6.92 -23.43 19.64
N VAL A 111 6.51 -23.14 18.40
CA VAL A 111 5.09 -23.16 18.02
C VAL A 111 4.64 -24.58 17.67
N PRO A 112 3.56 -25.11 18.30
CA PRO A 112 3.03 -26.45 18.01
C PRO A 112 2.64 -26.63 16.54
N ARG A 113 2.89 -27.83 15.99
CA ARG A 113 2.65 -28.14 14.58
C ARG A 113 1.17 -28.08 14.19
N ASP A 114 0.28 -28.52 15.06
CA ASP A 114 -1.18 -28.43 14.89
C ASP A 114 -1.65 -26.97 14.80
N LEU A 115 -1.04 -26.09 15.60
CA LEU A 115 -1.33 -24.65 15.53
C LEU A 115 -0.84 -24.03 14.21
N LEU A 116 0.35 -24.43 13.73
CA LEU A 116 0.85 -24.01 12.41
C LEU A 116 0.02 -24.57 11.25
N ALA A 117 -0.62 -25.73 11.42
CA ALA A 117 -1.55 -26.25 10.42
C ALA A 117 -2.85 -25.42 10.38
N ALA A 118 -3.35 -25.00 11.55
CA ALA A 118 -4.55 -24.16 11.66
C ALA A 118 -4.32 -22.70 11.20
N TYR A 119 -3.15 -22.14 11.51
CA TYR A 119 -2.75 -20.78 11.16
C TYR A 119 -1.35 -20.77 10.55
N PRO A 120 -1.21 -21.20 9.29
CA PRO A 120 0.09 -21.27 8.64
C PRO A 120 0.66 -19.87 8.43
N TRP A 121 1.95 -19.70 8.74
CA TRP A 121 2.67 -18.48 8.37
C TRP A 121 2.54 -18.20 6.88
N ASN A 122 2.60 -16.92 6.51
CA ASN A 122 2.57 -16.52 5.11
C ASN A 122 3.76 -17.14 4.36
N ARG A 123 3.47 -18.02 3.40
CA ARG A 123 4.49 -18.80 2.68
C ARG A 123 5.50 -17.95 1.89
N ARG A 124 5.13 -16.72 1.51
CA ARG A 124 6.02 -15.83 0.74
C ARG A 124 7.02 -15.10 1.63
N SER A 125 6.62 -14.77 2.85
CA SER A 125 7.42 -13.94 3.77
C SER A 125 8.04 -14.72 4.93
N ALA A 126 7.47 -15.84 5.35
CA ALA A 126 8.02 -16.65 6.44
C ALA A 126 9.51 -17.06 6.24
N PRO A 127 9.96 -17.41 5.02
CA PRO A 127 11.38 -17.74 4.80
C PRO A 127 12.35 -16.59 5.05
N THR A 128 11.90 -15.34 5.12
CA THR A 128 12.75 -14.14 5.22
C THR A 128 12.39 -13.20 6.37
N SER A 129 11.25 -13.42 7.03
CA SER A 129 10.66 -12.43 7.97
C SER A 129 10.26 -13.01 9.32
N LEU A 130 10.52 -14.29 9.57
CA LEU A 130 10.50 -14.84 10.93
C LEU A 130 11.82 -14.52 11.64
N ALA A 131 11.80 -14.32 12.95
CA ALA A 131 12.94 -13.87 13.75
C ALA A 131 14.24 -14.65 13.46
N GLU A 132 14.14 -15.96 13.28
CA GLU A 132 15.26 -16.84 12.98
C GLU A 132 15.83 -16.72 11.55
N ASN A 133 15.15 -16.01 10.66
CA ASN A 133 15.46 -15.87 9.23
C ASN A 133 15.67 -14.42 8.80
N ILE A 134 15.51 -13.44 9.70
CA ILE A 134 15.64 -12.02 9.37
C ILE A 134 17.10 -11.71 9.01
N ASP A 135 17.30 -11.22 7.80
CA ASP A 135 18.55 -10.66 7.29
C ASP A 135 18.23 -9.32 6.60
N GLY A 136 18.05 -8.28 7.41
CA GLY A 136 17.51 -7.00 6.97
C GLY A 136 16.03 -7.04 6.63
N MET A 137 15.56 -6.03 5.91
CA MET A 137 14.17 -5.93 5.47
C MET A 137 14.06 -6.42 4.02
N PRO A 138 13.32 -7.53 3.76
CA PRO A 138 13.08 -7.99 2.41
C PRO A 138 12.25 -6.96 1.63
N GLU A 139 12.36 -6.99 0.30
CA GLU A 139 11.57 -6.14 -0.60
C GLU A 139 10.06 -6.20 -0.27
N ASP A 140 9.39 -5.05 -0.39
CA ASP A 140 7.98 -4.86 -0.08
C ASP A 140 7.43 -3.62 -0.78
N ASP A 141 6.16 -3.63 -1.18
CA ASP A 141 5.53 -2.49 -1.80
C ASP A 141 5.39 -1.29 -0.85
N ASP A 142 5.27 -1.54 0.46
CA ASP A 142 5.34 -0.49 1.49
C ASP A 142 6.68 0.26 1.51
N LEU A 143 7.77 -0.31 0.94
CA LEU A 143 9.06 0.37 0.81
C LEU A 143 9.31 0.91 -0.59
N ASN A 144 8.84 0.21 -1.62
CA ASN A 144 9.05 0.62 -3.00
C ASN A 144 8.39 1.97 -3.30
N TYR A 145 7.14 2.18 -2.88
CA TYR A 145 6.44 3.43 -3.19
C TYR A 145 7.06 4.67 -2.53
N PRO A 146 7.47 4.64 -1.25
CA PRO A 146 8.25 5.74 -0.69
C PRO A 146 9.54 6.03 -1.46
N LEU A 147 10.27 5.02 -1.92
CA LEU A 147 11.47 5.22 -2.75
C LEU A 147 11.13 5.86 -4.11
N LEU A 148 10.04 5.42 -4.74
CA LEU A 148 9.53 6.06 -5.96
C LEU A 148 9.12 7.51 -5.70
N ASN A 149 8.45 7.82 -4.60
CA ASN A 149 8.09 9.19 -4.25
C ASN A 149 9.32 10.08 -4.03
N LEU A 150 10.38 9.55 -3.42
CA LEU A 150 11.66 10.27 -3.31
C LEU A 150 12.28 10.52 -4.69
N LEU A 151 12.28 9.52 -5.56
CA LEU A 151 12.81 9.64 -6.92
C LEU A 151 11.99 10.63 -7.76
N LEU A 152 10.67 10.64 -7.61
CA LEU A 152 9.75 11.61 -8.22
C LEU A 152 10.14 13.04 -7.83
N LEU A 153 10.30 13.29 -6.53
CA LEU A 153 10.70 14.60 -5.99
C LEU A 153 12.10 15.00 -6.48
N GLN A 154 13.03 14.06 -6.61
CA GLN A 154 14.37 14.33 -7.14
C GLN A 154 14.35 14.71 -8.63
N ARG A 155 13.49 14.08 -9.43
CA ARG A 155 13.39 14.32 -10.88
C ARG A 155 12.55 15.55 -11.24
N HIS A 156 11.45 15.77 -10.53
CA HIS A 156 10.41 16.74 -10.91
C HIS A 156 10.18 17.85 -9.88
N GLY A 157 10.85 17.78 -8.72
CA GLY A 157 10.63 18.73 -7.63
C GLY A 157 9.25 18.59 -7.00
N ARG A 158 8.77 19.63 -6.31
CA ARG A 158 7.49 19.62 -5.58
C ARG A 158 6.26 19.86 -6.46
N ALA A 159 6.45 20.33 -7.69
CA ALA A 159 5.38 20.66 -8.62
C ALA A 159 5.15 19.53 -9.65
N PHE A 160 5.46 18.28 -9.28
CA PHE A 160 5.22 17.13 -10.14
C PHE A 160 3.73 16.96 -10.43
N THR A 161 3.41 16.40 -11.59
CA THR A 161 2.03 16.09 -11.99
C THR A 161 1.74 14.60 -11.87
N THR A 162 0.47 14.20 -12.00
CA THR A 162 0.11 12.78 -12.10
C THR A 162 0.71 12.11 -13.33
N ASP A 163 1.00 12.86 -14.40
CA ASP A 163 1.69 12.35 -15.58
C ASP A 163 3.16 12.05 -15.31
N ASP A 164 3.82 12.83 -14.44
CA ASP A 164 5.18 12.51 -13.96
C ASP A 164 5.18 11.22 -13.14
N VAL A 165 4.16 11.03 -12.28
CA VAL A 165 3.98 9.78 -11.51
C VAL A 165 3.79 8.59 -12.45
N ALA A 166 2.92 8.72 -13.45
CA ALA A 166 2.65 7.68 -14.44
C ALA A 166 3.90 7.27 -15.22
N ARG A 167 4.66 8.26 -15.72
CA ARG A 167 5.93 8.02 -16.41
C ARG A 167 6.95 7.34 -15.49
N LEU A 168 7.08 7.81 -14.26
CA LEU A 168 7.99 7.21 -13.29
C LEU A 168 7.65 5.73 -13.02
N TRP A 169 6.37 5.39 -12.91
CA TRP A 169 5.96 3.99 -12.71
C TRP A 169 6.34 3.14 -13.93
N LEU A 170 6.10 3.62 -15.15
CA LEU A 170 6.47 2.90 -16.37
C LEU A 170 7.99 2.70 -16.49
N ASP A 171 8.78 3.68 -16.04
CA ASP A 171 10.24 3.64 -16.10
C ASP A 171 10.85 2.73 -15.02
N GLU A 172 10.33 2.80 -13.79
CA GLU A 172 11.05 2.29 -12.60
C GLU A 172 10.33 1.19 -11.84
N LEU A 173 8.99 1.07 -11.94
CA LEU A 173 8.20 0.14 -11.15
C LEU A 173 7.94 -1.14 -11.94
N PRO A 174 8.55 -2.28 -11.60
CA PRO A 174 8.28 -3.51 -12.34
C PRO A 174 6.81 -3.91 -12.15
N PRO A 175 6.05 -4.23 -13.23
CA PRO A 175 4.63 -4.56 -13.12
C PRO A 175 4.34 -5.71 -12.15
N GLY A 176 5.27 -6.67 -12.03
CA GLY A 176 5.19 -7.81 -11.10
C GLY A 176 5.32 -7.45 -9.61
N ARG A 177 5.68 -6.20 -9.28
CA ARG A 177 5.82 -5.68 -7.91
C ARG A 177 4.67 -4.76 -7.48
N THR A 178 3.63 -4.65 -8.31
CA THR A 178 2.41 -3.91 -7.97
C THR A 178 1.34 -4.88 -7.48
N PHE A 179 0.41 -4.43 -6.62
CA PHE A 179 -0.68 -5.24 -6.08
C PHE A 179 -2.01 -4.52 -6.20
N THR A 180 -3.12 -5.26 -6.19
CA THR A 180 -4.49 -4.72 -6.11
C THR A 180 -4.76 -3.52 -7.01
N ALA A 181 -4.96 -2.32 -6.45
CA ALA A 181 -5.31 -1.11 -7.20
C ALA A 181 -4.19 -0.66 -8.12
N GLU A 182 -2.96 -0.67 -7.61
CA GLU A 182 -1.76 -0.27 -8.32
C GLU A 182 -1.48 -1.21 -9.49
N ARG A 183 -1.76 -2.51 -9.33
CA ARG A 183 -1.62 -3.46 -10.44
C ARG A 183 -2.58 -3.18 -11.59
N ILE A 184 -3.81 -2.78 -11.26
CA ILE A 184 -4.80 -2.40 -12.26
C ILE A 184 -4.42 -1.07 -12.91
N ALA A 185 -4.01 -0.07 -12.13
CA ALA A 185 -3.54 1.20 -12.64
C ALA A 185 -2.32 1.04 -13.56
N HIS A 186 -1.35 0.22 -13.16
CA HIS A 186 -0.18 -0.09 -13.98
C HIS A 186 -0.53 -0.87 -15.25
N ARG A 187 -1.48 -1.80 -15.19
CA ARG A 187 -2.02 -2.44 -16.41
C ARG A 187 -2.66 -1.39 -17.33
N ASN A 188 -3.46 -0.48 -16.77
CA ASN A 188 -4.15 0.54 -17.55
C ASN A 188 -3.15 1.47 -18.27
N LEU A 189 -2.08 1.88 -17.59
CA LEU A 189 -0.95 2.60 -18.20
C LEU A 189 -0.35 1.82 -19.37
N LEU A 190 -0.04 0.54 -19.17
CA LEU A 190 0.51 -0.33 -20.23
C LEU A 190 -0.44 -0.55 -21.41
N THR A 191 -1.75 -0.35 -21.21
CA THR A 191 -2.76 -0.40 -22.27
C THR A 191 -3.05 0.95 -22.92
N GLY A 192 -2.30 2.00 -22.57
CA GLY A 192 -2.39 3.34 -23.17
C GLY A 192 -3.48 4.24 -22.57
N LEU A 193 -3.98 3.94 -21.37
CA LEU A 193 -4.77 4.92 -20.61
C LEU A 193 -3.83 5.89 -19.92
N GLU A 194 -4.23 7.16 -19.86
CA GLU A 194 -3.50 8.23 -19.16
C GLU A 194 -4.19 8.60 -17.84
N PRO A 195 -3.47 9.17 -16.86
CA PRO A 195 -4.10 9.75 -15.69
C PRO A 195 -5.16 10.82 -16.03
N PRO A 196 -6.21 10.96 -15.20
CA PRO A 196 -6.52 10.20 -13.99
C PRO A 196 -7.26 8.87 -14.26
N ASP A 197 -7.61 8.56 -15.52
CA ASP A 197 -8.44 7.40 -15.88
C ASP A 197 -7.78 6.07 -15.52
N THR A 198 -6.45 6.03 -15.50
CA THR A 198 -5.65 4.87 -15.08
C THR A 198 -6.05 4.34 -13.71
N ALA A 199 -6.34 5.23 -12.75
CA ALA A 199 -6.71 4.85 -11.39
C ALA A 199 -8.14 4.27 -11.30
N ARG A 200 -9.04 4.68 -12.19
CA ARG A 200 -10.49 4.41 -12.09
C ARG A 200 -10.98 3.32 -13.03
N HIS A 201 -10.41 3.24 -14.23
CA HIS A 201 -10.87 2.33 -15.28
C HIS A 201 -10.79 0.86 -14.82
N ARG A 202 -11.96 0.24 -14.64
CA ARG A 202 -12.11 -1.16 -14.22
C ARG A 202 -11.25 -1.53 -13.02
N ASN A 203 -11.13 -0.60 -12.06
CA ASN A 203 -10.34 -0.78 -10.85
C ASN A 203 -11.23 -0.91 -9.61
N PRO A 204 -11.61 -2.13 -9.21
CA PRO A 204 -12.45 -2.35 -8.03
C PRO A 204 -11.70 -2.16 -6.70
N PHE A 205 -10.39 -1.98 -6.75
CA PHE A 205 -9.54 -1.85 -5.56
C PHE A 205 -9.16 -0.40 -5.25
N ARG A 206 -9.64 0.58 -6.04
CA ARG A 206 -9.20 1.99 -5.95
C ARG A 206 -9.37 2.63 -4.56
N GLU A 207 -10.32 2.13 -3.76
CA GLU A 207 -10.58 2.60 -2.38
C GLU A 207 -9.81 1.79 -1.31
N TRP A 208 -8.85 0.94 -1.70
CA TRP A 208 -8.05 0.16 -0.75
C TRP A 208 -6.84 0.95 -0.26
N ILE A 209 -6.15 0.40 0.74
CA ILE A 209 -5.11 1.07 1.52
C ILE A 209 -3.85 1.53 0.74
N GLY A 210 -3.70 1.13 -0.54
CA GLY A 210 -2.46 1.32 -1.31
C GLY A 210 -1.96 2.77 -1.40
N ALA A 211 -2.86 3.76 -1.43
CA ALA A 211 -2.49 5.17 -1.37
C ALA A 211 -2.01 5.60 0.03
N LEU A 212 -2.64 5.10 1.10
CA LEU A 212 -2.32 5.50 2.48
C LEU A 212 -0.94 5.00 2.91
N ILE A 213 -0.56 3.78 2.52
CA ILE A 213 0.72 3.19 2.93
C ILE A 213 1.95 3.92 2.38
N ARG A 214 1.80 4.79 1.37
CA ARG A 214 2.92 5.50 0.72
C ARG A 214 2.96 7.02 0.99
N ALA A 215 2.10 7.53 1.87
CA ALA A 215 1.94 8.97 2.08
C ALA A 215 3.09 9.64 2.87
N ASP A 216 3.87 8.87 3.65
CA ASP A 216 4.87 9.40 4.59
C ASP A 216 5.85 10.41 3.97
N VAL A 217 6.30 10.16 2.73
CA VAL A 217 7.30 11.01 2.07
C VAL A 217 6.79 12.44 1.92
N HIS A 218 5.50 12.62 1.63
CA HIS A 218 4.89 13.95 1.54
C HIS A 218 4.96 14.68 2.89
N GLY A 219 4.75 13.96 4.00
CA GLY A 219 4.93 14.51 5.35
C GLY A 219 6.39 14.81 5.69
N TRP A 220 7.32 13.91 5.34
CA TRP A 220 8.75 14.09 5.59
C TRP A 220 9.33 15.31 4.86
N THR A 221 8.79 15.63 3.67
CA THR A 221 9.22 16.79 2.88
C THR A 221 8.46 18.08 3.20
N ASN A 222 7.39 18.04 4.01
CA ASN A 222 6.59 19.21 4.39
C ASN A 222 6.47 19.35 5.92
N PRO A 223 7.60 19.47 6.65
CA PRO A 223 7.56 19.55 8.10
C PRO A 223 6.84 20.82 8.56
N GLY A 224 5.81 20.64 9.39
CA GLY A 224 4.99 21.75 9.89
C GLY A 224 3.94 22.26 8.91
N ASP A 225 3.89 21.72 7.68
CA ASP A 225 2.95 22.14 6.65
C ASP A 225 2.08 20.95 6.19
N PRO A 226 1.08 20.56 7.00
CA PRO A 226 0.18 19.46 6.65
C PRO A 226 -0.66 19.73 5.40
N ALA A 227 -0.94 21.00 5.07
CA ALA A 227 -1.67 21.36 3.85
C ALA A 227 -0.84 21.08 2.60
N ALA A 228 0.47 21.39 2.62
CA ALA A 228 1.37 21.05 1.51
C ALA A 228 1.73 19.55 1.45
N ALA A 229 1.51 18.81 2.54
CA ALA A 229 1.72 17.37 2.60
C ALA A 229 0.53 16.55 2.05
N ALA A 230 -0.67 17.13 2.11
CA ALA A 230 -1.90 16.53 1.61
C ALA A 230 -2.05 16.75 0.10
#